data_AF-A0A5J6C1C5-F1
#
_entry.id   AF-A0A5J6C1C5-F1
#
_cell.length_a   1.000
_cell.length_b   1.000
_cell.length_c   1.000
_cell.angle_alpha   90.00
_cell.angle_beta   90.00
_cell.angle_gamma   90.00
#
_symmetry.space_group_name_H-M   'P 1'
#
loop_
_entity.id
_entity.type
_entity.pdbx_description
1 polymer ?
#
loop_
_entity_poly.entity_id
_entity_poly.type
_entity_poly.pdbx_seq_one_letter_code
_entity_poly.pdbx_strand_id
1 'polypeptide(L)'
;NCIFHHCVTLSKYENNKVITFTPPDGTFELMKYTITKNIQIPFHILAIYNPILEYSKNVEKKFSLKKLTTNNKSIYGEYKNTNKYEYSVTIKSNYKGNMHASDVLIKIPIYKFSENVQVKYKSIGKTEFNNIDSLVIWRIKKFLSSSEHNIKIHLTLENHNQIYSNMNNTQKVDDLSKVVLQVHKIKNMNTVKFLNTYKMPITLSFKIPMFTSSGMYIRYLKVFEKSNYKIIKWIKYLTESGIYQYK
;
A
#
# COMPACT_ATOMS: atom_id res chain seq x y z
N ASN A 1 9.35 18.22 -17.08
CA ASN A 1 10.64 18.28 -17.81
C ASN A 1 10.56 17.27 -18.95
N CYS A 2 11.08 17.60 -20.13
CA CYS A 2 11.11 16.71 -21.30
C CYS A 2 12.52 16.73 -21.90
N ILE A 3 13.05 15.55 -22.21
CA ILE A 3 14.33 15.33 -22.86
C ILE A 3 14.05 14.62 -24.16
N PHE A 4 14.56 15.14 -25.27
CA PHE A 4 14.31 14.61 -26.61
C PHE A 4 15.56 13.96 -27.18
N HIS A 5 15.35 12.98 -28.06
CA HIS A 5 16.41 12.43 -28.89
C HIS A 5 16.96 13.49 -29.86
N HIS A 6 18.22 13.35 -30.27
CA HIS A 6 18.88 14.31 -31.17
C HIS A 6 18.22 14.42 -32.56
N CYS A 7 17.40 13.43 -32.94
CA CYS A 7 16.66 13.47 -34.21
C CYS A 7 15.46 14.44 -34.19
N VAL A 8 15.11 15.01 -33.03
CA VAL A 8 13.99 15.94 -32.88
C VAL A 8 14.41 17.38 -33.19
N THR A 9 13.64 18.06 -34.05
CA THR A 9 13.82 19.48 -34.34
C THR A 9 13.28 20.35 -33.18
N LEU A 10 14.16 20.75 -32.26
CA LEU A 10 13.79 21.50 -31.04
C LEU A 10 13.09 22.83 -31.31
N SER A 11 13.49 23.58 -32.34
CA SER A 11 12.89 24.88 -32.70
C SER A 11 11.38 24.80 -32.97
N LYS A 12 10.92 23.71 -33.60
CA LYS A 12 9.48 23.48 -33.85
C LYS A 12 8.71 23.16 -32.57
N TYR A 13 9.35 22.49 -31.62
CA TYR A 13 8.76 22.19 -30.32
C TYR A 13 8.66 23.44 -29.45
N GLU A 14 9.69 24.28 -29.44
CA GLU A 14 9.69 25.51 -28.64
C GLU A 14 8.58 26.46 -29.07
N ASN A 15 8.47 26.71 -30.38
CA ASN A 15 7.51 27.64 -30.97
C ASN A 15 6.06 27.12 -30.95
N ASN A 16 5.85 25.87 -31.41
CA ASN A 16 4.50 25.38 -31.72
C ASN A 16 4.10 24.15 -30.88
N LYS A 17 4.96 23.66 -29.99
CA LYS A 17 4.79 22.39 -29.25
C LYS A 17 4.58 21.19 -30.17
N VAL A 18 5.18 21.23 -31.36
CA VAL A 18 5.14 20.14 -32.35
C VAL A 18 6.46 19.39 -32.35
N ILE A 19 6.40 18.09 -32.05
CA ILE A 19 7.56 17.19 -32.14
C ILE A 19 7.68 16.72 -33.60
N THR A 20 8.75 17.15 -34.28
CA THR A 20 9.10 16.71 -35.64
C THR A 20 10.46 16.04 -35.58
N PHE A 21 10.60 14.88 -36.22
CA PHE A 21 11.86 14.12 -36.21
C PHE A 21 12.00 13.21 -37.43
N THR A 22 13.23 12.86 -37.77
CA THR A 22 13.57 11.79 -38.71
C THR A 22 14.05 10.59 -37.88
N PRO A 23 13.27 9.50 -37.75
CA PRO A 23 13.65 8.38 -36.91
C PRO A 23 14.92 7.69 -37.43
N PRO A 24 15.85 7.29 -36.55
CA PRO A 24 16.84 6.26 -36.86
C PRO A 24 16.15 4.91 -37.17
N ASP A 25 16.85 4.05 -37.89
CA ASP A 25 16.36 2.70 -38.15
C ASP A 25 16.34 1.86 -36.86
N GLY A 26 15.28 1.07 -36.70
CA GLY A 26 15.10 0.16 -35.57
C GLY A 26 14.52 0.82 -34.32
N THR A 27 14.82 0.25 -33.16
CA THR A 27 14.27 0.67 -31.87
C THR A 27 15.10 1.77 -31.23
N PHE A 28 14.47 2.90 -30.90
CA PHE A 28 15.13 4.00 -30.21
C PHE A 28 14.19 4.71 -29.24
N GLU A 29 14.76 5.42 -28.27
CA GLU A 29 14.02 6.25 -27.33
C GLU A 29 13.84 7.66 -27.89
N LEU A 30 12.62 8.01 -28.28
CA LEU A 30 12.32 9.33 -28.86
C LEU A 30 12.36 10.46 -27.81
N MET A 31 11.81 10.21 -26.62
CA MET A 31 11.74 11.20 -25.56
C MET A 31 11.60 10.58 -24.18
N LYS A 32 12.14 11.27 -23.17
CA LYS A 32 11.88 11.05 -21.74
C LYS A 32 11.15 12.26 -21.19
N TYR A 33 10.24 12.03 -20.25
CA TYR A 33 9.54 13.12 -19.59
C TYR A 33 9.26 12.82 -18.13
N THR A 34 9.10 13.87 -17.34
CA THR A 34 8.79 13.81 -15.91
C THR A 34 7.62 14.73 -15.60
N ILE A 35 6.62 14.17 -14.91
CA ILE A 35 5.42 14.86 -14.44
C ILE A 35 5.31 14.61 -12.93
N THR A 36 4.97 15.67 -12.20
CA THR A 36 4.80 15.64 -10.74
C THR A 36 3.40 16.03 -10.29
N LYS A 37 2.57 16.59 -11.19
CA LYS A 37 1.21 17.06 -10.90
C LYS A 37 0.18 16.20 -11.60
N ASN A 38 -1.00 16.07 -11.01
CA ASN A 38 -2.17 15.38 -11.59
C ASN A 38 -1.89 13.91 -12.01
N ILE A 39 -1.03 13.23 -11.27
CA ILE A 39 -0.73 11.81 -11.51
C ILE A 39 -1.92 10.98 -11.06
N GLN A 40 -2.40 10.10 -11.93
CA GLN A 40 -3.39 9.09 -11.61
C GLN A 40 -2.71 7.96 -10.82
N ILE A 41 -3.00 7.88 -9.53
CA ILE A 41 -2.48 6.85 -8.64
C ILE A 41 -3.25 5.54 -8.90
N PRO A 42 -2.60 4.45 -9.37
CA PRO A 42 -3.29 3.23 -9.79
C PRO A 42 -3.80 2.38 -8.62
N PHE A 43 -3.19 2.50 -7.43
CA PHE A 43 -3.54 1.71 -6.25
C PHE A 43 -3.64 2.57 -5.00
N HIS A 44 -4.73 2.45 -4.26
CA HIS A 44 -4.85 3.00 -2.91
C HIS A 44 -4.54 1.91 -1.89
N ILE A 45 -3.69 2.21 -0.91
CA ILE A 45 -3.30 1.27 0.14
C ILE A 45 -3.81 1.83 1.47
N LEU A 46 -4.46 0.97 2.25
CA LEU A 46 -4.87 1.24 3.63
C LEU A 46 -4.26 0.15 4.50
N ALA A 47 -3.49 0.56 5.50
CA ALA A 47 -2.84 -0.37 6.41
C ALA A 47 -3.24 -0.02 7.85
N ILE A 48 -3.78 -0.99 8.58
CA ILE A 48 -4.29 -0.81 9.94
C ILE A 48 -3.65 -1.87 10.83
N TYR A 49 -3.06 -1.42 11.93
CA TYR A 49 -2.38 -2.28 12.87
C TYR A 49 -3.03 -2.21 14.25
N ASN A 50 -3.63 -3.30 14.70
CA ASN A 50 -4.44 -3.34 15.92
C ASN A 50 -3.91 -4.39 16.91
N PRO A 51 -3.84 -4.08 18.23
CA PRO A 51 -3.62 -5.10 19.25
C PRO A 51 -4.85 -6.01 19.37
N ILE A 52 -4.62 -7.30 19.59
CA ILE A 52 -5.68 -8.26 19.91
C ILE A 52 -5.77 -8.33 21.44
N LEU A 53 -6.91 -7.92 22.00
CA LEU A 53 -7.16 -7.91 23.45
C LEU A 53 -8.04 -9.09 23.84
N GLU A 54 -7.74 -9.73 24.97
CA GLU A 54 -8.58 -10.77 25.57
C GLU A 54 -9.12 -10.27 26.92
N TYR A 55 -10.36 -10.62 27.26
CA TYR A 55 -10.94 -10.28 28.56
C TYR A 55 -10.22 -11.05 29.68
N SER A 56 -9.92 -10.38 30.79
CA SER A 56 -9.22 -11.00 31.92
C SER A 56 -10.07 -12.01 32.71
N LYS A 57 -11.40 -11.96 32.58
CA LYS A 57 -12.34 -12.84 33.30
C LYS A 57 -13.33 -13.47 32.32
N ASN A 58 -13.62 -14.75 32.53
CA ASN A 58 -14.75 -15.45 31.90
C ASN A 58 -16.04 -14.81 32.41
N VAL A 59 -16.70 -13.99 31.59
CA VAL A 59 -18.03 -13.45 31.95
C VAL A 59 -19.07 -14.51 31.62
N GLU A 60 -19.60 -15.18 32.64
CA GLU A 60 -20.94 -15.76 32.52
C GLU A 60 -21.91 -14.63 32.17
N LYS A 61 -22.55 -14.71 31.00
CA LYS A 61 -23.59 -13.77 30.57
C LYS A 61 -24.81 -13.88 31.49
N LYS A 62 -24.77 -13.27 32.66
CA LYS A 62 -25.95 -12.91 33.46
C LYS A 62 -25.95 -11.40 33.63
N PHE A 63 -26.49 -10.71 32.64
CA PHE A 63 -26.82 -9.29 32.77
C PHE A 63 -28.07 -9.17 33.66
N SER A 64 -27.90 -8.78 34.92
CA SER A 64 -28.96 -8.12 35.68
C SER A 64 -28.56 -6.66 35.85
N LEU A 65 -29.33 -5.74 35.27
CA LEU A 65 -29.16 -4.30 35.50
C LEU A 65 -29.39 -4.01 36.99
N LYS A 66 -28.32 -3.78 37.74
CA LYS A 66 -28.41 -3.14 39.06
C LYS A 66 -27.97 -1.68 38.93
N LYS A 67 -28.83 -0.81 39.46
CA LYS A 67 -28.79 0.65 39.42
C LYS A 67 -27.46 1.19 39.98
N LEU A 68 -26.87 2.18 39.29
CA LEU A 68 -25.65 2.88 39.72
C LEU A 68 -25.86 3.52 41.10
N THR A 69 -24.95 3.25 42.04
CA THR A 69 -24.70 4.11 43.19
C THR A 69 -23.28 4.67 43.11
N THR A 70 -23.18 5.92 43.55
CA THR A 70 -22.07 6.85 43.44
C THR A 70 -20.80 6.32 44.10
N ASN A 71 -19.93 5.68 43.31
CA ASN A 71 -18.49 5.56 43.55
C ASN A 71 -17.88 5.19 42.20
N ASN A 72 -17.24 6.17 41.55
CA ASN A 72 -16.69 6.06 40.19
C ASN A 72 -15.49 5.11 40.14
N LYS A 73 -15.73 3.81 40.28
CA LYS A 73 -14.88 2.77 39.69
C LYS A 73 -15.46 2.50 38.32
N SER A 74 -14.78 3.03 37.31
CA SER A 74 -15.19 2.88 35.93
C SER A 74 -15.45 1.40 35.61
N ILE A 75 -16.68 1.09 35.21
CA ILE A 75 -17.11 -0.25 34.76
C ILE A 75 -16.53 -0.46 33.36
N TYR A 76 -15.21 -0.58 33.26
CA TYR A 76 -14.52 -1.01 32.05
C TYR A 76 -13.91 -2.37 32.37
N GLY A 77 -14.23 -3.37 31.55
CA GLY A 77 -13.66 -4.70 31.72
C GLY A 77 -12.14 -4.63 31.75
N GLU A 78 -11.52 -5.32 32.70
CA GLU A 78 -10.07 -5.48 32.73
C GLU A 78 -9.68 -6.35 31.52
N TYR A 79 -9.03 -5.77 30.51
CA TYR A 79 -8.49 -6.50 29.37
C TYR A 79 -7.03 -6.88 29.62
N LYS A 80 -6.68 -8.12 29.30
CA LYS A 80 -5.29 -8.59 29.30
C LYS A 80 -4.69 -8.37 27.91
N ASN A 81 -3.51 -7.75 27.86
CA ASN A 81 -2.71 -7.71 26.65
C ASN A 81 -2.22 -9.13 26.31
N THR A 82 -2.43 -9.55 25.07
CA THR A 82 -2.10 -10.90 24.60
C THR A 82 -0.75 -10.98 23.89
N ASN A 83 -0.06 -9.84 23.67
CA ASN A 83 1.09 -9.71 22.76
C ASN A 83 0.79 -10.14 21.31
N LYS A 84 -0.47 -10.34 20.96
CA LYS A 84 -0.92 -10.65 19.61
C LYS A 84 -1.43 -9.38 18.96
N TYR A 85 -1.22 -9.28 17.66
CA TYR A 85 -1.61 -8.14 16.86
C TYR A 85 -2.16 -8.60 15.52
N GLU A 86 -3.11 -7.83 14.98
CA GLU A 86 -3.64 -7.99 13.63
C GLU A 86 -3.14 -6.83 12.76
N TYR A 87 -2.35 -7.16 11.74
CA TYR A 87 -2.04 -6.26 10.65
C TYR A 87 -3.00 -6.51 9.49
N SER A 88 -3.91 -5.58 9.26
CA SER A 88 -4.85 -5.58 8.14
C SER A 88 -4.34 -4.64 7.04
N VAL A 89 -4.10 -5.16 5.84
CA VAL A 89 -3.73 -4.36 4.67
C VAL A 89 -4.80 -4.54 3.60
N THR A 90 -5.32 -3.43 3.12
CA THR A 90 -6.33 -3.35 2.06
C THR A 90 -5.76 -2.57 0.89
N ILE A 91 -5.92 -3.11 -0.32
CA ILE A 91 -5.44 -2.53 -1.56
C ILE A 91 -6.65 -2.39 -2.49
N LYS A 92 -6.84 -1.19 -3.02
CA LYS A 92 -7.91 -0.86 -3.94
C LYS A 92 -7.33 -0.37 -5.25
N SER A 93 -7.77 -0.93 -6.38
CA SER A 93 -7.40 -0.43 -7.70
C SER A 93 -8.21 0.82 -8.07
N ASN A 94 -7.60 1.73 -8.82
CA ASN A 94 -8.21 3.00 -9.25
C ASN A 94 -8.16 3.22 -10.77
N TYR A 95 -7.68 2.24 -11.54
CA TYR A 95 -7.83 2.21 -12.99
C TYR A 95 -9.20 1.63 -13.38
N LYS A 96 -9.72 2.02 -14.55
CA LYS A 96 -11.09 1.74 -15.01
C LYS A 96 -11.10 0.89 -16.28
N GLY A 97 -12.29 0.44 -16.70
CA GLY A 97 -12.47 -0.33 -17.94
C GLY A 97 -11.94 -1.76 -17.84
N ASN A 98 -11.66 -2.41 -18.98
CA ASN A 98 -11.22 -3.82 -19.02
C ASN A 98 -9.74 -4.05 -18.64
N MET A 99 -9.16 -3.08 -17.93
CA MET A 99 -7.75 -3.05 -17.58
C MET A 99 -7.50 -3.89 -16.32
N HIS A 100 -6.31 -4.47 -16.24
CA HIS A 100 -5.90 -5.23 -15.06
C HIS A 100 -4.41 -5.05 -14.85
N ALA A 101 -3.99 -4.99 -13.59
CA ALA A 101 -2.58 -5.10 -13.28
C ALA A 101 -2.15 -6.56 -13.30
N SER A 102 -0.99 -6.84 -13.87
CA SER A 102 -0.34 -8.14 -13.86
C SER A 102 0.83 -8.16 -12.88
N ASP A 103 1.09 -9.34 -12.33
CA ASP A 103 2.24 -9.64 -11.45
C ASP A 103 2.38 -8.65 -10.28
N VAL A 104 1.25 -8.34 -9.64
CA VAL A 104 1.24 -7.44 -8.49
C VAL A 104 1.92 -8.12 -7.32
N LEU A 105 3.02 -7.50 -6.85
CA LEU A 105 3.84 -7.95 -5.74
C LEU A 105 3.78 -6.92 -4.63
N ILE A 106 3.28 -7.32 -3.48
CA ILE A 106 3.13 -6.46 -2.31
C ILE A 106 4.08 -6.98 -1.23
N LYS A 107 5.01 -6.16 -0.77
CA LYS A 107 5.87 -6.51 0.36
C LYS A 107 5.45 -5.70 1.58
N ILE A 108 4.96 -6.41 2.58
CA ILE A 108 4.44 -5.88 3.83
C ILE A 108 5.51 -6.13 4.90
N PRO A 109 6.14 -5.10 5.46
CA PRO A 109 7.10 -5.27 6.53
C PRO A 109 6.41 -5.76 7.80
N ILE A 110 7.05 -6.70 8.47
CA ILE A 110 6.64 -7.22 9.78
C ILE A 110 7.77 -7.01 10.78
N TYR A 111 7.42 -7.00 12.06
CA TYR A 111 8.43 -6.86 13.09
C TYR A 111 9.39 -8.06 13.12
N LYS A 112 10.69 -7.79 13.11
CA LYS A 112 11.76 -8.81 13.04
C LYS A 112 11.75 -9.80 14.22
N PHE A 113 11.25 -9.37 15.38
CA PHE A 113 11.16 -10.21 16.58
C PHE A 113 9.72 -10.71 16.81
N SER A 114 8.98 -10.93 15.71
CA SER A 114 7.72 -11.65 15.76
C SER A 114 8.01 -13.14 15.88
N GLU A 115 7.57 -13.76 16.97
CA GLU A 115 7.75 -15.19 17.23
C GLU A 115 6.91 -16.03 16.28
N ASN A 116 5.68 -15.57 16.01
CA ASN A 116 4.75 -16.27 15.15
C ASN A 116 4.07 -15.29 14.20
N VAL A 117 4.12 -15.58 12.90
CA VAL A 117 3.47 -14.79 11.86
C VAL A 117 2.58 -15.69 11.04
N GLN A 118 1.28 -15.38 11.01
CA GLN A 118 0.29 -16.17 10.30
C GLN A 118 -0.62 -15.27 9.48
N VAL A 119 -0.73 -15.54 8.18
CA VAL A 119 -1.77 -14.94 7.35
C VAL A 119 -3.07 -15.68 7.66
N LYS A 120 -3.94 -15.08 8.50
CA LYS A 120 -5.24 -15.66 8.83
C LYS A 120 -6.22 -15.59 7.67
N TYR A 121 -6.14 -14.52 6.91
CA TYR A 121 -7.04 -14.28 5.81
C TYR A 121 -6.33 -13.56 4.68
N LYS A 122 -6.64 -13.95 3.45
CA LYS A 122 -6.29 -13.25 2.22
C LYS A 122 -7.42 -13.42 1.23
N SER A 123 -7.76 -12.35 0.53
CA SER A 123 -8.83 -12.36 -0.47
C SER A 123 -8.45 -13.13 -1.74
N ILE A 124 -7.25 -12.92 -2.28
CA ILE A 124 -6.76 -13.55 -3.52
C ILE A 124 -5.24 -13.75 -3.46
N GLY A 125 -4.67 -14.50 -4.40
CA GLY A 125 -3.22 -14.59 -4.59
C GLY A 125 -2.53 -15.54 -3.62
N LYS A 126 -1.19 -15.53 -3.67
CA LYS A 126 -0.31 -16.37 -2.86
C LYS A 126 0.49 -15.51 -1.89
N THR A 127 0.81 -16.07 -0.73
CA THR A 127 1.58 -15.38 0.31
C THR A 127 2.80 -16.21 0.68
N GLU A 128 3.94 -15.56 0.79
CA GLU A 128 5.23 -16.14 1.15
C GLU A 128 5.83 -15.30 2.28
N PHE A 129 6.48 -15.97 3.24
CA PHE A 129 7.16 -15.30 4.35
C PHE A 129 8.65 -15.30 4.07
N ASN A 130 9.26 -14.12 4.13
CA ASN A 130 10.71 -13.97 4.13
C ASN A 130 11.14 -13.56 5.53
N ASN A 131 11.65 -14.54 6.28
CA ASN A 131 12.07 -14.34 7.67
C ASN A 131 13.34 -13.49 7.78
N ILE A 132 14.24 -13.55 6.78
CA ILE A 132 15.51 -12.81 6.78
C ILE A 132 15.22 -11.30 6.69
N ASP A 133 14.38 -10.93 5.74
CA ASP A 133 14.03 -9.53 5.50
C ASP A 133 12.86 -9.06 6.40
N SER A 134 12.25 -9.97 7.17
CA SER A 134 11.06 -9.71 7.97
C SER A 134 9.93 -9.11 7.11
N LEU A 135 9.59 -9.83 6.03
CA LEU A 135 8.58 -9.41 5.05
C LEU A 135 7.53 -10.49 4.84
N VAL A 136 6.27 -10.06 4.75
CA VAL A 136 5.20 -10.85 4.13
C VAL A 136 5.08 -10.41 2.67
N ILE A 137 5.32 -11.36 1.77
CA ILE A 137 5.22 -11.15 0.33
C ILE A 137 3.86 -11.66 -0.12
N TRP A 138 3.04 -10.80 -0.70
CA TRP A 138 1.73 -11.13 -1.25
C TRP A 138 1.73 -10.93 -2.77
N ARG A 139 1.52 -12.01 -3.53
CA ARG A 139 1.57 -12.05 -5.00
C ARG A 139 0.19 -12.28 -5.59
N ILE A 140 -0.24 -11.35 -6.44
CA ILE A 140 -1.52 -11.40 -7.15
C ILE A 140 -1.22 -11.38 -8.66
N LYS A 141 -1.51 -12.48 -9.36
CA LYS A 141 -1.23 -12.59 -10.81
C LYS A 141 -2.00 -11.58 -11.64
N LYS A 142 -3.27 -11.36 -11.30
CA LYS A 142 -4.19 -10.47 -12.02
C LYS A 142 -5.04 -9.71 -11.01
N PHE A 143 -4.87 -8.39 -10.99
CA PHE A 143 -5.65 -7.47 -10.17
C PHE A 143 -6.63 -6.71 -11.07
N LEU A 144 -7.93 -6.91 -10.88
CA LEU A 144 -8.95 -6.32 -11.76
C LEU A 144 -9.16 -4.83 -11.48
N SER A 145 -9.72 -4.09 -12.43
CA SER A 145 -10.12 -2.70 -12.25
C SER A 145 -11.21 -2.56 -11.19
N SER A 146 -11.21 -1.46 -10.45
CA SER A 146 -12.22 -1.15 -9.42
C SER A 146 -12.44 -2.23 -8.36
N SER A 147 -11.52 -3.19 -8.22
CA SER A 147 -11.58 -4.21 -7.20
C SER A 147 -10.81 -3.81 -5.94
N GLU A 148 -11.24 -4.37 -4.81
CA GLU A 148 -10.59 -4.23 -3.52
C GLU A 148 -10.20 -5.61 -3.00
N HIS A 149 -8.96 -5.72 -2.53
CA HIS A 149 -8.40 -6.95 -2.00
C HIS A 149 -7.70 -6.64 -0.70
N ASN A 150 -7.92 -7.48 0.31
CA ASN A 150 -7.33 -7.34 1.62
C ASN A 150 -6.61 -8.63 2.07
N ILE A 151 -5.74 -8.44 3.07
CA ILE A 151 -4.99 -9.47 3.77
C ILE A 151 -4.96 -9.13 5.26
N LYS A 152 -5.10 -10.16 6.11
CA LYS A 152 -4.98 -10.05 7.56
C LYS A 152 -3.87 -10.96 8.06
N ILE A 153 -2.91 -10.38 8.74
CA ILE A 153 -1.72 -11.05 9.29
C ILE A 153 -1.83 -10.97 10.81
N HIS A 154 -1.80 -12.12 11.47
CA HIS A 154 -1.68 -12.21 12.92
C HIS A 154 -0.22 -12.40 13.29
N LEU A 155 0.23 -11.57 14.23
CA LEU A 155 1.60 -11.52 14.71
C LEU A 155 1.58 -11.73 16.22
N THR A 156 2.41 -12.64 16.72
CA THR A 156 2.68 -12.77 18.16
C THR A 156 4.08 -12.26 18.41
N LEU A 157 4.23 -11.35 19.37
CA LEU A 157 5.51 -10.83 19.81
C LEU A 157 6.09 -11.61 20.96
N GLU A 158 7.41 -11.77 20.97
CA GLU A 158 8.14 -12.36 22.09
C GLU A 158 7.91 -11.57 23.40
N ASN A 159 7.78 -12.29 24.52
CA ASN A 159 7.40 -11.74 25.82
C ASN A 159 8.37 -10.69 26.40
N HIS A 160 9.66 -10.72 26.03
CA HIS A 160 10.61 -9.67 26.45
C HIS A 160 10.37 -8.32 25.73
N ASN A 161 9.48 -8.30 24.74
CA ASN A 161 9.06 -7.12 23.99
C ASN A 161 7.64 -6.66 24.35
N GLN A 162 7.10 -7.07 25.52
CA GLN A 162 5.80 -6.65 26.02
C GLN A 162 5.64 -5.13 25.95
N ILE A 163 4.81 -4.67 25.01
CA ILE A 163 4.50 -3.26 24.77
C ILE A 163 3.70 -2.65 25.94
N TYR A 164 3.13 -3.49 26.81
CA TYR A 164 2.14 -3.07 27.81
C TYR A 164 2.40 -3.52 29.25
N SER A 165 3.59 -4.03 29.61
CA SER A 165 3.78 -4.50 31.00
C SER A 165 3.88 -3.39 32.04
N ASN A 166 4.04 -2.12 31.66
CA ASN A 166 4.15 -0.99 32.60
C ASN A 166 3.50 0.32 32.11
N MET A 167 2.25 0.27 31.60
CA MET A 167 1.46 1.48 31.34
C MET A 167 0.27 1.57 32.30
N ASN A 168 0.23 2.62 33.13
CA ASN A 168 -0.99 3.04 33.82
C ASN A 168 -1.98 3.57 32.77
N ASN A 169 -2.74 2.67 32.14
CA ASN A 169 -3.71 3.00 31.11
C ASN A 169 -4.98 3.59 31.75
N THR A 170 -5.14 4.91 31.74
CA THR A 170 -6.47 5.52 31.84
C THR A 170 -7.11 5.53 30.46
N GLN A 171 -8.11 4.67 30.29
CA GLN A 171 -8.91 4.60 29.06
C GLN A 171 -9.94 5.73 29.08
N LYS A 172 -9.89 6.64 28.10
CA LYS A 172 -11.03 7.48 27.74
C LYS A 172 -11.58 6.98 26.41
N VAL A 173 -12.87 6.64 26.43
CA VAL A 173 -13.63 6.29 25.24
C VAL A 173 -14.38 7.54 24.83
N ASP A 174 -14.04 8.12 23.69
CA ASP A 174 -14.85 9.20 23.10
C ASP A 174 -16.10 8.58 22.45
N ASP A 175 -17.20 9.35 22.38
CA ASP A 175 -18.57 8.97 21.94
C ASP A 175 -18.69 8.33 20.54
N LEU A 176 -17.59 8.14 19.83
CA LEU A 176 -17.50 7.52 18.49
C LEU A 176 -16.85 6.13 18.50
N SER A 177 -16.69 5.47 19.67
CA SER A 177 -16.21 4.08 19.78
C SER A 177 -14.85 3.81 19.11
N LYS A 178 -13.97 4.82 19.04
CA LYS A 178 -12.56 4.63 18.66
C LYS A 178 -11.73 4.49 19.92
N VAL A 179 -11.11 3.33 20.11
CA VAL A 179 -10.07 3.14 21.13
C VAL A 179 -8.82 3.87 20.66
N VAL A 180 -8.62 5.10 21.13
CA VAL A 180 -7.40 5.87 20.84
C VAL A 180 -6.37 5.56 21.93
N LEU A 181 -5.28 4.90 21.55
CA LEU A 181 -4.14 4.68 22.44
C LEU A 181 -3.35 5.98 22.60
N GLN A 182 -3.51 6.67 23.73
CA GLN A 182 -2.73 7.86 24.04
C GLN A 182 -1.44 7.47 24.79
N VAL A 183 -0.35 7.31 24.05
CA VAL A 183 0.96 6.89 24.59
C VAL A 183 1.67 8.10 25.23
N HIS A 184 1.79 8.11 26.56
CA HIS A 184 2.38 9.25 27.29
C HIS A 184 3.87 9.12 27.66
N LYS A 185 4.50 7.95 27.52
CA LYS A 185 5.96 7.77 27.65
C LYS A 185 6.41 6.39 27.18
N ILE A 186 7.33 6.33 26.22
CA ILE A 186 7.94 5.06 25.77
C ILE A 186 9.26 4.88 26.53
N LYS A 187 9.36 3.86 27.39
CA LYS A 187 10.56 3.58 28.21
C LYS A 187 11.46 2.47 27.62
N ASN A 188 11.00 1.71 26.64
CA ASN A 188 11.67 0.49 26.17
C ASN A 188 12.12 0.60 24.70
N MET A 189 13.41 0.36 24.42
CA MET A 189 13.99 0.38 23.08
C MET A 189 13.34 -0.62 22.12
N ASN A 190 12.84 -1.76 22.61
CA ASN A 190 12.17 -2.75 21.76
C ASN A 190 10.79 -2.26 21.29
N THR A 191 10.08 -1.50 22.13
CA THR A 191 8.84 -0.81 21.74
C THR A 191 9.10 0.24 20.66
N VAL A 192 10.23 0.95 20.73
CA VAL A 192 10.64 1.92 19.69
C VAL A 192 10.97 1.21 18.37
N LYS A 193 11.73 0.11 18.41
CA LYS A 193 12.06 -0.69 17.21
C LYS A 193 10.80 -1.27 16.55
N PHE A 194 9.86 -1.75 17.35
CA PHE A 194 8.56 -2.23 16.90
C PHE A 194 7.79 -1.13 16.17
N LEU A 195 7.54 0.01 16.84
CA LEU A 195 6.86 1.17 16.24
C LEU A 195 7.56 1.67 14.97
N ASN A 196 8.89 1.63 14.93
CA ASN A 196 9.64 1.98 13.73
C ASN A 196 9.46 0.97 12.60
N THR A 197 9.25 -0.30 12.92
CA THR A 197 8.93 -1.33 11.91
C THR A 197 7.52 -1.16 11.34
N TYR A 198 6.53 -0.74 12.14
CA TYR A 198 5.21 -0.30 11.61
C TYR A 198 5.29 0.93 10.74
N LYS A 199 6.34 1.74 10.90
CA LYS A 199 6.63 2.89 10.05
C LYS A 199 7.44 2.53 8.81
N MET A 200 7.87 1.27 8.63
CA MET A 200 8.50 0.85 7.39
C MET A 200 7.46 0.82 6.28
N PRO A 201 7.79 1.33 5.09
CA PRO A 201 6.81 1.45 4.04
C PRO A 201 6.43 0.10 3.44
N ILE A 202 5.14 -0.11 3.20
CA ILE A 202 4.66 -1.17 2.31
C ILE A 202 5.11 -0.83 0.90
N THR A 203 5.76 -1.78 0.22
CA THR A 203 6.19 -1.62 -1.18
C THR A 203 5.27 -2.35 -2.12
N LEU A 204 5.04 -1.76 -3.30
CA LEU A 204 4.20 -2.35 -4.34
C LEU A 204 4.97 -2.41 -5.67
N SER A 205 4.92 -3.55 -6.36
CA SER A 205 5.38 -3.67 -7.73
C SER A 205 4.26 -4.20 -8.62
N PHE A 206 4.09 -3.64 -9.82
CA PHE A 206 3.01 -4.01 -10.74
C PHE A 206 3.30 -3.57 -12.17
N LYS A 207 2.56 -4.16 -13.11
CA LYS A 207 2.50 -3.72 -14.51
C LYS A 207 1.04 -3.57 -14.93
N ILE A 208 0.68 -2.46 -15.57
CA ILE A 208 -0.68 -2.21 -16.06
C ILE A 208 -0.61 -1.88 -17.56
N PRO A 209 -0.99 -2.81 -18.45
CA PRO A 209 -1.07 -2.54 -19.87
C PRO A 209 -2.23 -1.58 -20.17
N MET A 210 -2.05 -0.79 -21.23
CA MET A 210 -2.98 0.20 -21.74
C MET A 210 -3.30 1.37 -20.80
N PHE A 211 -2.67 1.45 -19.62
CA PHE A 211 -2.87 2.52 -18.63
C PHE A 211 -1.73 3.52 -18.68
N THR A 212 -2.06 4.79 -18.42
CA THR A 212 -1.09 5.88 -18.31
C THR A 212 -1.33 6.65 -17.01
N SER A 213 -0.48 6.44 -16.00
CA SER A 213 -0.56 7.21 -14.74
C SER A 213 -0.38 8.72 -14.97
N SER A 214 0.31 9.11 -16.04
CA SER A 214 0.49 10.51 -16.41
C SER A 214 -0.73 11.15 -17.07
N GLY A 215 -1.70 10.34 -17.52
CA GLY A 215 -2.78 10.80 -18.40
C GLY A 215 -2.31 11.17 -19.82
N MET A 216 -1.05 10.94 -20.17
CA MET A 216 -0.52 11.25 -21.49
C MET A 216 -0.95 10.19 -22.50
N TYR A 217 -1.56 10.63 -23.60
CA TYR A 217 -1.91 9.78 -24.74
C TYR A 217 -1.40 10.40 -26.03
N ILE A 218 -0.83 9.56 -26.91
CA ILE A 218 -0.48 9.94 -28.26
C ILE A 218 -1.76 10.17 -29.05
N ARG A 219 -2.00 11.42 -29.45
CA ARG A 219 -3.19 11.81 -30.21
C ARG A 219 -3.09 11.46 -31.68
N TYR A 220 -1.92 11.67 -32.29
CA TYR A 220 -1.66 11.34 -33.69
C TYR A 220 -0.18 11.13 -33.94
N LEU A 221 0.14 10.30 -34.93
CA LEU A 221 1.47 10.15 -35.51
C LEU A 221 1.34 10.34 -37.02
N LYS A 222 1.80 11.48 -37.53
CA LYS A 222 1.87 11.74 -38.98
C LYS A 222 3.23 11.27 -39.50
N VAL A 223 3.21 10.53 -40.60
CA VAL A 223 4.41 10.03 -41.26
C VAL A 223 4.34 10.56 -42.68
N PHE A 224 5.37 11.29 -43.08
CA PHE A 224 5.52 11.84 -44.42
C PHE A 224 6.61 11.04 -45.10
N GLU A 225 6.24 10.35 -46.16
CA GLU A 225 7.12 9.48 -46.90
C GLU A 225 6.92 9.74 -48.39
N LYS A 226 8.03 9.82 -49.13
CA LYS A 226 8.02 10.08 -50.56
C LYS A 226 7.81 8.79 -51.36
N SER A 227 8.28 7.67 -50.82
CA SER A 227 8.02 6.35 -51.36
C SER A 227 6.58 5.95 -51.02
N ASN A 228 5.75 5.63 -52.02
CA ASN A 228 4.32 5.27 -51.84
C ASN A 228 4.08 3.94 -51.06
N TYR A 229 4.94 3.55 -50.12
CA TYR A 229 4.74 2.35 -49.32
C TYR A 229 3.64 2.55 -48.27
N LYS A 230 2.94 1.46 -47.95
CA LYS A 230 1.86 1.45 -46.97
C LYS A 230 2.44 1.39 -45.55
N ILE A 231 2.17 2.42 -44.75
CA ILE A 231 2.66 2.53 -43.37
C ILE A 231 1.67 1.88 -42.40
N ILE A 232 2.16 1.00 -41.53
CA ILE A 232 1.40 0.44 -40.40
C ILE A 232 1.91 1.09 -39.10
N LYS A 233 0.98 1.60 -38.28
CA LYS A 233 1.27 2.29 -37.02
C LYS A 233 0.57 1.57 -35.88
N TRP A 234 1.28 1.33 -34.79
CA TRP A 234 0.72 0.74 -33.59
C TRP A 234 1.29 1.44 -32.36
N ILE A 235 0.49 1.49 -31.30
CA ILE A 235 0.85 2.14 -30.04
C ILE A 235 0.43 1.19 -28.93
N LYS A 236 1.31 1.03 -27.94
CA LYS A 236 1.01 0.30 -26.70
C LYS A 236 1.43 1.16 -25.52
N TYR A 237 0.52 1.32 -24.56
CA TYR A 237 0.83 1.94 -23.28
C TYR A 237 1.13 0.86 -22.24
N LEU A 238 2.11 1.13 -21.38
CA LEU A 238 2.46 0.28 -20.26
C LEU A 238 2.86 1.17 -19.09
N THR A 239 2.17 1.01 -17.98
CA THR A 239 2.59 1.61 -16.70
C THR A 239 3.25 0.53 -15.86
N GLU A 240 4.49 0.76 -15.45
CA GLU A 240 5.20 -0.08 -14.48
C GLU A 240 5.45 0.73 -13.21
N SER A 241 5.43 0.05 -12.07
CA SER A 241 5.81 0.65 -10.79
C SER A 241 7.31 1.01 -10.77
N GLY A 242 7.62 2.27 -10.46
CA GLY A 242 8.95 2.65 -9.97
C GLY A 242 9.06 2.43 -8.46
N ILE A 243 9.48 3.45 -7.72
CA ILE A 243 9.45 3.44 -6.26
C ILE A 243 8.01 3.72 -5.80
N TYR A 244 7.28 2.66 -5.44
CA TYR A 244 5.92 2.75 -4.91
C TYR A 244 5.89 2.32 -3.45
N GLN A 245 5.80 3.29 -2.55
CA GLN A 245 5.92 3.10 -1.10
C GLN A 245 4.75 3.78 -0.38
N TYR A 246 4.09 3.05 0.51
CA TYR A 246 3.07 3.56 1.42
C TYR A 246 3.60 3.54 2.85
N LYS A 247 3.56 4.67 3.55
CA LYS A 247 4.01 4.82 4.94
C LYS A 247 2.82 4.97 5.88
#